data_AF-A0A7C1PWS8-F1
#
_entry.id   AF-A0A7C1PWS8-F1
#
_cell.length_a   1.000
_cell.length_b   1.000
_cell.length_c   1.000
_cell.angle_alpha   90.00
_cell.angle_beta   90.00
_cell.angle_gamma   90.00
#
_symmetry.space_group_name_H-M   'P 1'
#
loop_
_entity.id
_entity.type
_entity.pdbx_description
1 polymer ?
#
loop_
_entity_poly.entity_id
_entity_poly.type
_entity_poly.pdbx_seq_one_letter_code
_entity_poly.pdbx_strand_id
1 'polypeptide(L)'
;MQTKYDLNLSDKYVKNWGIWEVGREIISNAIDADSTNYEVEVVDENCIRVFTNTCPEFGHIKVIGSGTKTDAGKTIGQFGEGFKLAALVCTRLGGKFNLVCAKFKASFHLEKCELSNENILQMEVEEGMPEYTGCDVYIQLDGIAEAVKGKFLTDSKIGPIKKDAYSPIRIYLKGVFVQEHKTESLFDWNLDSIEINRDRNVLSIYDCSREVIYWLNEHADLALVKTLLKAPASCFEIQAFGSNSYCSNSRLRTMFIDAVKEIHGTNIVLATDDSTANKIASAKGKTVVVLERGIMSVVNYSTDVNKIETSKQFLKHPSSFDKVEVDEYAKYEIEFNTIMEILEIGADIKIFLDYEGAALGEATKGVVWLNSKLFKPGMTQQRLATFIHELAHIKRGGDGTLEFEDSLDSFCGRLAVKILKSTRRRKQVKKS
;
A
#
# COMPACT_ATOMS: atom_id res chain seq x y z
N MET A 1 -17.93 28.21 45.87
CA MET A 1 -17.22 29.39 45.31
C MET A 1 -16.77 29.01 43.91
N GLN A 2 -17.08 29.82 42.90
CA GLN A 2 -16.71 29.51 41.52
C GLN A 2 -15.38 30.19 41.19
N THR A 3 -14.41 29.44 40.70
CA THR A 3 -13.08 29.95 40.32
C THR A 3 -12.93 29.93 38.82
N LYS A 4 -12.46 31.03 38.24
CA LYS A 4 -12.30 31.18 36.79
C LYS A 4 -10.84 31.03 36.40
N TYR A 5 -10.60 30.33 35.29
CA TYR A 5 -9.29 30.09 34.71
C TYR A 5 -9.28 30.41 33.23
N ASP A 6 -8.33 31.25 32.84
CA ASP A 6 -8.01 31.54 31.44
C ASP A 6 -7.15 30.39 30.88
N LEU A 7 -7.61 29.75 29.80
CA LEU A 7 -6.87 28.69 29.11
C LEU A 7 -6.01 29.20 27.95
N ASN A 8 -6.10 30.50 27.66
CA ASN A 8 -5.36 31.22 26.63
C ASN A 8 -5.47 30.58 25.23
N LEU A 9 -6.65 30.05 24.91
CA LEU A 9 -7.00 29.47 23.61
C LEU A 9 -8.00 30.38 22.90
N SER A 10 -7.59 31.01 21.80
CA SER A 10 -8.51 31.81 20.98
C SER A 10 -9.51 30.94 20.23
N ASP A 11 -10.74 31.44 20.05
CA ASP A 11 -11.77 30.87 19.17
C ASP A 11 -11.28 30.63 17.71
N LYS A 12 -10.21 31.31 17.30
CA LYS A 12 -9.54 31.14 16.01
C LYS A 12 -8.62 29.93 15.93
N TYR A 13 -8.34 29.22 17.02
CA TYR A 13 -7.50 28.02 16.97
C TYR A 13 -8.28 26.81 16.43
N VAL A 14 -7.62 25.88 15.71
CA VAL A 14 -8.24 24.70 15.07
C VAL A 14 -9.56 25.02 14.33
N LYS A 15 -9.57 26.05 13.46
CA LYS A 15 -10.79 26.52 12.76
C LYS A 15 -11.46 25.46 11.89
N ASN A 16 -10.69 24.46 11.45
CA ASN A 16 -11.16 23.35 10.65
C ASN A 16 -11.93 22.29 11.45
N TRP A 17 -11.88 22.31 12.79
CA TRP A 17 -12.63 21.39 13.63
C TRP A 17 -14.09 21.82 13.75
N GLY A 18 -15.00 20.85 13.67
CA GLY A 18 -16.43 20.98 13.83
C GLY A 18 -17.00 20.01 14.88
N ILE A 19 -18.28 19.67 14.73
CA ILE A 19 -19.04 18.84 15.68
C ILE A 19 -18.41 17.45 15.84
N TRP A 20 -17.92 16.85 14.74
CA TRP A 20 -17.30 15.53 14.76
C TRP A 20 -16.06 15.50 15.65
N GLU A 21 -15.15 16.46 15.53
CA GLU A 21 -13.92 16.48 16.32
C GLU A 21 -14.22 16.63 17.82
N VAL A 22 -15.26 17.38 18.19
CA VAL A 22 -15.71 17.47 19.60
C VAL A 22 -16.09 16.10 20.14
N GLY A 23 -16.98 15.37 19.46
CA GLY A 23 -17.39 14.03 19.89
C GLY A 23 -16.24 13.02 19.84
N ARG A 24 -15.44 13.06 18.78
CA ARG A 24 -14.27 12.20 18.58
C ARG A 24 -13.30 12.28 19.74
N GLU A 25 -12.88 13.48 20.16
CA GLU A 25 -11.89 13.62 21.22
C GLU A 25 -12.41 13.15 22.58
N ILE A 26 -13.67 13.44 22.92
CA ILE A 26 -14.22 13.07 24.23
C ILE A 26 -14.47 11.57 24.33
N ILE A 27 -15.07 10.96 23.30
CA ILE A 27 -15.30 9.52 23.29
C ILE A 27 -13.97 8.76 23.19
N SER A 28 -12.99 9.24 22.41
CA SER A 28 -11.63 8.65 22.38
C SER A 28 -10.97 8.68 23.76
N ASN A 29 -11.11 9.81 24.48
CA ASN A 29 -10.56 9.91 25.84
C ASN A 29 -11.27 8.96 26.81
N ALA A 30 -12.57 8.73 26.63
CA ALA A 30 -13.32 7.80 27.43
C ALA A 30 -12.87 6.35 27.19
N ILE A 31 -12.71 5.94 25.93
CA ILE A 31 -12.16 4.63 25.54
C ILE A 31 -10.76 4.43 26.12
N ASP A 32 -9.90 5.44 26.04
CA ASP A 32 -8.54 5.37 26.59
C ASP A 32 -8.52 5.29 28.13
N ALA A 33 -9.49 5.91 28.81
CA ALA A 33 -9.55 5.98 30.27
C ALA A 33 -10.21 4.74 30.90
N ASP A 34 -11.17 4.14 30.20
CA ASP A 34 -11.93 2.98 30.67
C ASP A 34 -12.50 2.19 29.48
N SER A 35 -11.64 1.43 28.78
CA SER A 35 -12.02 0.72 27.55
C SER A 35 -13.19 -0.26 27.67
N THR A 36 -13.58 -0.64 28.89
CA THR A 36 -14.62 -1.64 29.17
C THR A 36 -15.87 -1.07 29.84
N ASN A 37 -15.78 0.05 30.56
CA ASN A 37 -16.90 0.58 31.35
C ASN A 37 -17.17 2.07 31.10
N TYR A 38 -16.78 2.59 29.94
CA TYR A 38 -17.26 3.88 29.48
C TYR A 38 -18.69 3.77 28.91
N GLU A 39 -19.46 4.85 29.01
CA GLU A 39 -20.80 4.93 28.41
C GLU A 39 -20.90 6.17 27.53
N VAL A 40 -21.59 6.03 26.40
CA VAL A 40 -22.00 7.16 25.56
C VAL A 40 -23.51 7.10 25.46
N GLU A 41 -24.16 8.05 26.11
CA GLU A 41 -25.61 8.17 26.16
C GLU A 41 -26.04 9.35 25.28
N VAL A 42 -26.95 9.08 24.33
CA VAL A 42 -27.65 10.13 23.58
C VAL A 42 -28.82 10.59 24.44
N VAL A 43 -28.68 11.77 25.07
CA VAL A 43 -29.74 12.37 25.87
C VAL A 43 -30.85 12.88 24.94
N ASP A 44 -30.45 13.56 23.87
CA ASP A 44 -31.30 13.96 22.74
C ASP A 44 -30.44 14.21 21.49
N GLU A 45 -31.05 14.66 20.39
CA GLU A 45 -30.35 14.93 19.11
C GLU A 45 -29.17 15.93 19.22
N ASN A 46 -29.22 16.82 20.21
CA ASN A 46 -28.30 17.92 20.44
C ASN A 46 -27.51 17.77 21.74
N CYS A 47 -27.60 16.62 22.41
CA CYS A 47 -26.92 16.39 23.68
C CYS A 47 -26.45 14.95 23.82
N ILE A 48 -25.15 14.78 24.06
CA ILE A 48 -24.58 13.50 24.49
C ILE A 48 -23.94 13.63 25.87
N ARG A 49 -24.02 12.56 26.64
CA ARG A 49 -23.31 12.33 27.89
C ARG A 49 -22.26 11.25 27.66
N VAL A 50 -21.02 11.53 28.04
CA VAL A 50 -19.93 10.55 28.01
C VAL A 50 -19.45 10.31 29.43
N PHE A 51 -19.61 9.07 29.91
CA PHE A 51 -19.26 8.66 31.26
C PHE A 51 -18.03 7.76 31.27
N THR A 52 -17.21 7.90 32.32
CA THR A 52 -16.14 6.96 32.67
C THR A 52 -16.01 6.82 34.18
N ASN A 53 -15.55 5.67 34.70
CA ASN A 53 -15.27 5.53 36.13
C ASN A 53 -14.03 6.33 36.60
N THR A 54 -13.18 6.77 35.68
CA THR A 54 -11.95 7.52 35.96
C THR A 54 -12.22 9.03 35.89
N CYS A 55 -11.93 9.79 36.95
CA CYS A 55 -11.93 11.26 36.89
C CYS A 55 -10.53 11.80 36.56
N PRO A 56 -10.39 12.72 35.58
CA PRO A 56 -9.12 13.34 35.27
C PRO A 56 -8.61 14.21 36.44
N GLU A 57 -7.30 14.38 36.52
CA GLU A 57 -6.73 15.37 37.42
C GLU A 57 -7.01 16.79 36.92
N PHE A 58 -7.27 17.70 37.87
CA PHE A 58 -7.60 19.09 37.57
C PHE A 58 -6.53 19.80 36.73
N GLY A 59 -5.24 19.48 36.96
CA GLY A 59 -4.14 20.02 36.17
C GLY A 59 -4.18 19.63 34.69
N HIS A 60 -4.68 18.42 34.37
CA HIS A 60 -4.75 17.89 33.00
C HIS A 60 -5.84 18.56 32.15
N ILE A 61 -6.92 19.04 32.78
CA ILE A 61 -7.95 19.80 32.06
C ILE A 61 -7.58 21.28 31.90
N LYS A 62 -6.69 21.80 32.75
CA LYS A 62 -6.30 23.21 32.77
C LYS A 62 -5.10 23.53 31.88
N VAL A 63 -4.06 22.70 31.87
CA VAL A 63 -2.78 23.04 31.24
C VAL A 63 -2.66 22.39 29.85
N ILE A 64 -2.28 23.16 28.84
CA ILE A 64 -2.03 22.63 27.48
C ILE A 64 -0.76 21.77 27.48
N GLY A 65 -0.80 20.64 26.77
CA GLY A 65 0.28 19.64 26.76
C GLY A 65 0.42 18.84 28.06
N SER A 66 -0.39 19.09 29.09
CA SER A 66 -0.40 18.25 30.29
C SER A 66 -1.33 17.06 30.09
N GLY A 67 -0.77 15.87 30.31
CA GLY A 67 -1.46 14.60 30.19
C GLY A 67 -0.57 13.45 30.65
N THR A 68 -1.18 12.32 30.96
CA THR A 68 -0.48 11.12 31.45
C THR A 68 -0.01 10.20 30.32
N LYS A 69 -0.37 10.50 29.08
CA LYS A 69 -0.15 9.65 27.91
C LYS A 69 1.21 10.00 27.29
N THR A 70 2.22 9.18 27.56
CA THR A 70 3.57 9.28 26.96
C THR A 70 3.62 8.55 25.62
N ASP A 71 4.66 8.83 24.81
CA ASP A 71 4.94 8.40 23.41
C ASP A 71 4.82 6.88 23.07
N ALA A 72 4.32 6.03 23.96
CA ALA A 72 4.30 4.59 23.79
C ALA A 72 3.24 4.05 22.81
N GLY A 73 2.60 4.87 21.96
CA GLY A 73 1.68 4.44 20.90
C GLY A 73 0.41 3.68 21.34
N LYS A 74 0.20 3.48 22.64
CA LYS A 74 -0.87 2.63 23.18
C LYS A 74 -2.21 3.35 23.33
N THR A 75 -2.25 4.67 23.29
CA THR A 75 -3.49 5.45 23.47
C THR A 75 -3.92 6.15 22.19
N ILE A 76 -5.22 6.38 22.04
CA ILE A 76 -5.83 7.07 20.90
C ILE A 76 -5.50 8.58 20.97
N GLY A 77 -5.53 9.16 22.17
CA GLY A 77 -5.15 10.55 22.43
C GLY A 77 -3.66 10.71 22.76
N GLN A 78 -2.92 11.52 21.99
CA GLN A 78 -1.45 11.62 22.12
C GLN A 78 -0.95 12.95 22.69
N PHE A 79 -1.70 14.05 22.52
CA PHE A 79 -1.13 15.40 22.71
C PHE A 79 -1.45 16.07 24.06
N GLY A 80 -2.35 15.50 24.87
CA GLY A 80 -2.82 16.15 26.11
C GLY A 80 -3.63 17.44 25.87
N GLU A 81 -4.04 17.73 24.63
CA GLU A 81 -4.76 18.96 24.25
C GLU A 81 -6.22 18.73 23.88
N GLY A 82 -6.56 17.52 23.39
CA GLY A 82 -7.83 17.23 22.71
C GLY A 82 -9.09 17.62 23.50
N PHE A 83 -9.10 17.41 24.82
CA PHE A 83 -10.22 17.80 25.68
C PHE A 83 -10.49 19.32 25.65
N LYS A 84 -9.43 20.12 25.76
CA LYS A 84 -9.51 21.58 25.77
C LYS A 84 -9.90 22.11 24.39
N LEU A 85 -9.41 21.48 23.33
CA LEU A 85 -9.80 21.79 21.96
C LEU A 85 -11.26 21.42 21.68
N ALA A 86 -11.76 20.30 22.19
CA ALA A 86 -13.17 19.94 22.08
C ALA A 86 -14.07 20.98 22.78
N ALA A 87 -13.69 21.41 23.99
CA ALA A 87 -14.39 22.48 24.70
C ALA A 87 -14.37 23.82 23.93
N LEU A 88 -13.22 24.19 23.35
CA LEU A 88 -13.07 25.37 22.49
C LEU A 88 -14.03 25.32 21.29
N VAL A 89 -14.02 24.22 20.56
CA VAL A 89 -14.82 24.06 19.35
C VAL A 89 -16.30 24.01 19.68
N CYS A 90 -16.69 23.30 20.74
CA CYS A 90 -18.07 23.25 21.22
C CYS A 90 -18.61 24.65 21.54
N THR A 91 -17.88 25.43 22.34
CA THR A 91 -18.29 26.79 22.73
C THR A 91 -18.27 27.77 21.56
N ARG A 92 -17.32 27.65 20.64
CA ARG A 92 -17.30 28.42 19.38
C ARG A 92 -18.52 28.17 18.51
N LEU A 93 -19.01 26.93 18.47
CA LEU A 93 -20.22 26.56 17.73
C LEU A 93 -21.52 26.90 18.49
N GLY A 94 -21.43 27.63 19.62
CA GLY A 94 -22.58 28.05 20.41
C GLY A 94 -23.12 26.97 21.37
N GLY A 95 -22.40 25.86 21.51
CA GLY A 95 -22.76 24.77 22.42
C GLY A 95 -22.33 25.00 23.87
N LYS A 96 -22.73 24.07 24.75
CA LYS A 96 -22.30 24.02 26.15
C LYS A 96 -21.48 22.77 26.40
N PHE A 97 -20.38 22.93 27.10
CA PHE A 97 -19.45 21.86 27.42
C PHE A 97 -19.20 21.84 28.92
N ASN A 98 -19.56 20.73 29.57
CA ASN A 98 -19.44 20.59 31.02
C ASN A 98 -18.81 19.26 31.40
N LEU A 99 -17.97 19.28 32.43
CA LEU A 99 -17.45 18.09 33.09
C LEU A 99 -17.91 18.08 34.55
N VAL A 100 -18.43 16.95 35.02
CA VAL A 100 -18.87 16.74 36.40
C VAL A 100 -18.17 15.51 36.96
N CYS A 101 -17.50 15.64 38.09
CA CYS A 101 -16.94 14.50 38.82
C CYS A 101 -16.95 14.76 40.33
N ALA A 102 -16.54 13.76 41.11
CA ALA A 102 -16.51 13.85 42.58
C ALA A 102 -15.73 15.05 43.11
N LYS A 103 -14.66 15.43 42.39
CA LYS A 103 -13.67 16.42 42.84
C LYS A 103 -14.01 17.85 42.43
N PHE A 104 -14.60 18.03 41.25
CA PHE A 104 -14.92 19.36 40.71
C PHE A 104 -15.99 19.26 39.62
N LYS A 105 -16.61 20.40 39.34
CA LYS A 105 -17.41 20.62 38.14
C LYS A 105 -16.77 21.73 37.33
N ALA A 106 -16.58 21.52 36.03
CA ALA A 106 -15.97 22.48 35.12
C ALA A 106 -16.93 22.82 33.97
N SER A 107 -17.19 24.10 33.75
CA SER A 107 -17.96 24.63 32.62
C SER A 107 -17.09 25.53 31.76
N PHE A 108 -17.24 25.45 30.44
CA PHE A 108 -16.42 26.19 29.50
C PHE A 108 -17.26 27.20 28.72
N HIS A 109 -16.70 28.39 28.49
CA HIS A 109 -17.32 29.44 27.69
C HIS A 109 -16.25 30.31 27.01
N LEU A 110 -16.64 31.03 25.96
CA LEU A 110 -15.79 32.05 25.34
C LEU A 110 -16.03 33.40 26.01
N GLU A 111 -14.95 34.08 26.36
CA GLU A 111 -14.98 35.45 26.86
C GLU A 111 -13.97 36.31 26.12
N LYS A 112 -14.30 37.58 25.94
CA LYS A 112 -13.39 38.53 25.32
C LYS A 112 -12.25 38.89 26.27
N CYS A 113 -11.02 38.58 25.89
CA CYS A 113 -9.82 39.02 26.60
C CYS A 113 -9.61 40.52 26.41
N GLU A 114 -9.46 41.28 27.50
CA GLU A 114 -9.19 42.72 27.41
C GLU A 114 -7.83 43.04 26.78
N LEU A 115 -6.81 42.21 27.06
CA LEU A 115 -5.43 42.46 26.61
C LEU A 115 -5.27 42.24 25.10
N SER A 116 -5.81 41.13 24.57
CA SER A 116 -5.67 40.76 23.16
C SER A 116 -6.85 41.18 22.30
N ASN A 117 -7.98 41.59 22.90
CA ASN A 117 -9.25 41.88 22.22
C ASN A 117 -9.81 40.66 21.43
N GLU A 118 -9.36 39.45 21.76
CA GLU A 118 -9.78 38.18 21.17
C GLU A 118 -10.75 37.42 22.10
N ASN A 119 -11.64 36.59 21.54
CA ASN A 119 -12.41 35.66 22.34
C ASN A 119 -11.53 34.46 22.73
N ILE A 120 -11.43 34.20 24.02
CA ILE A 120 -10.60 33.14 24.59
C ILE A 120 -11.44 32.18 25.41
N LEU A 121 -11.03 30.91 25.44
CA LEU A 121 -11.66 29.88 26.23
C LEU A 121 -11.39 30.10 27.71
N GLN A 122 -12.48 30.25 28.46
CA GLN A 122 -12.48 30.31 29.91
C GLN A 122 -13.05 29.01 30.47
N MET A 123 -12.49 28.59 31.60
CA MET A 123 -12.98 27.48 32.40
C MET A 123 -13.42 28.00 33.76
N GLU A 124 -14.68 27.78 34.09
CA GLU A 124 -15.23 28.03 35.42
C GLU A 124 -15.32 26.73 36.19
N VAL A 125 -14.89 26.77 37.45
CA VAL A 125 -14.75 25.58 38.28
C VAL A 125 -15.46 25.78 39.60
N GLU A 126 -16.34 24.83 39.91
CA GLU A 126 -17.04 24.73 41.18
C GLU A 126 -16.48 23.54 41.97
N GLU A 127 -16.72 23.57 43.29
CA GLU A 127 -16.46 22.42 44.14
C GLU A 127 -17.25 21.20 43.62
N GLY A 128 -16.63 20.03 43.70
CA GLY A 128 -17.19 18.81 43.14
C GLY A 128 -18.46 18.35 43.84
N MET A 129 -18.98 17.23 43.37
CA MET A 129 -20.11 16.54 43.99
C MET A 129 -19.57 15.28 44.68
N PRO A 130 -19.22 15.27 45.98
CA PRO A 130 -18.53 14.14 46.61
C PRO A 130 -19.24 12.79 46.49
N GLU A 131 -20.56 12.82 46.29
CA GLU A 131 -21.42 11.64 46.09
C GLU A 131 -21.39 11.10 44.65
N TYR A 132 -20.82 11.86 43.71
CA TYR A 132 -20.67 11.44 42.32
C TYR A 132 -19.63 10.34 42.19
N THR A 133 -19.94 9.31 41.41
CA THR A 133 -18.98 8.27 41.06
C THR A 133 -18.55 8.47 39.61
N GLY A 134 -17.25 8.32 39.33
CA GLY A 134 -16.71 8.54 37.99
C GLY A 134 -16.67 10.00 37.54
N CYS A 135 -16.78 10.19 36.23
CA CYS A 135 -16.70 11.46 35.54
C CYS A 135 -17.66 11.47 34.36
N ASP A 136 -18.43 12.54 34.27
CA ASP A 136 -19.35 12.80 33.18
C ASP A 136 -18.93 14.02 32.38
N VAL A 137 -19.02 13.90 31.06
CA VAL A 137 -18.86 15.01 30.12
C VAL A 137 -20.16 15.18 29.37
N TYR A 138 -20.79 16.34 29.53
CA TYR A 138 -22.00 16.74 28.82
C TYR A 138 -21.62 17.68 27.68
N ILE A 139 -22.01 17.30 26.46
CA ILE A 139 -21.78 18.07 25.23
C ILE A 139 -23.16 18.42 24.67
N GLN A 140 -23.58 19.66 24.85
CA GLN A 140 -24.79 20.19 24.24
C GLN A 140 -24.41 20.98 22.99
N LEU A 141 -24.63 20.41 21.82
CA LEU A 141 -24.23 20.98 20.53
C LEU A 141 -25.16 20.46 19.44
N ASP A 142 -25.68 21.35 18.61
CA ASP A 142 -26.65 21.03 17.55
C ASP A 142 -26.11 19.92 16.62
N GLY A 143 -26.87 18.83 16.49
CA GLY A 143 -26.52 17.67 15.64
C GLY A 143 -25.40 16.75 16.17
N ILE A 144 -24.97 16.88 17.43
CA ILE A 144 -23.87 16.06 17.99
C ILE A 144 -24.17 14.56 17.95
N ALA A 145 -25.41 14.14 18.21
CA ALA A 145 -25.78 12.73 18.23
C ALA A 145 -25.62 12.08 16.84
N GLU A 146 -26.06 12.76 15.79
CA GLU A 146 -25.90 12.28 14.41
C GLU A 146 -24.43 12.34 13.97
N ALA A 147 -23.68 13.36 14.40
CA ALA A 147 -22.27 13.51 14.03
C ALA A 147 -21.36 12.36 14.52
N VAL A 148 -21.71 11.71 15.64
CA VAL A 148 -20.96 10.59 16.24
C VAL A 148 -21.51 9.21 15.86
N LYS A 149 -22.73 9.15 15.33
CA LYS A 149 -23.44 7.90 15.02
C LYS A 149 -22.67 7.05 14.01
N GLY A 150 -22.48 5.77 14.34
CA GLY A 150 -21.79 4.80 13.48
C GLY A 150 -20.29 5.04 13.29
N LYS A 151 -19.70 6.01 13.99
CA LYS A 151 -18.26 6.33 13.93
C LYS A 151 -17.44 5.69 15.05
N PHE A 152 -18.09 4.93 15.91
CA PHE A 152 -17.46 4.12 16.94
C PHE A 152 -17.93 2.68 16.79
N LEU A 153 -16.99 1.75 16.84
CA LEU A 153 -17.30 0.34 16.78
C LEU A 153 -17.80 -0.15 18.14
N THR A 154 -18.86 -0.95 18.12
CA THR A 154 -19.35 -1.65 19.32
C THR A 154 -18.41 -2.79 19.74
N ASP A 155 -17.75 -3.42 18.76
CA ASP A 155 -16.68 -4.39 18.96
C ASP A 155 -15.36 -3.77 18.48
N SER A 156 -14.46 -3.46 19.42
CA SER A 156 -13.16 -2.85 19.15
C SER A 156 -12.07 -3.88 18.83
N LYS A 157 -12.43 -5.12 18.53
CA LYS A 157 -11.48 -6.14 18.06
C LYS A 157 -10.67 -5.64 16.87
N ILE A 158 -9.35 -5.77 16.95
CA ILE A 158 -8.42 -5.40 15.89
C ILE A 158 -8.52 -6.42 14.75
N GLY A 159 -8.62 -5.93 13.52
CA GLY A 159 -8.67 -6.74 12.31
C GLY A 159 -9.74 -6.32 11.31
N PRO A 160 -10.11 -7.22 10.37
CA PRO A 160 -11.08 -6.95 9.34
C PRO A 160 -12.50 -6.90 9.91
N ILE A 161 -13.25 -5.91 9.46
CA ILE A 161 -14.66 -5.69 9.76
C ILE A 161 -15.43 -6.04 8.49
N LYS A 162 -16.39 -6.96 8.63
CA LYS A 162 -17.21 -7.42 7.51
C LYS A 162 -18.08 -6.28 6.97
N LYS A 163 -18.13 -6.17 5.64
CA LYS A 163 -18.99 -5.25 4.90
C LYS A 163 -20.10 -6.00 4.20
N ASP A 164 -21.21 -5.29 3.94
CA ASP A 164 -22.31 -5.83 3.14
C ASP A 164 -21.98 -5.84 1.64
N ALA A 165 -21.10 -4.94 1.20
CA ALA A 165 -20.69 -4.80 -0.20
C ALA A 165 -19.22 -4.39 -0.32
N TYR A 166 -18.64 -4.74 -1.47
CA TYR A 166 -17.35 -4.20 -1.92
C TYR A 166 -17.50 -2.70 -2.15
N SER A 167 -16.79 -1.89 -1.38
CA SER A 167 -16.96 -0.44 -1.37
C SER A 167 -15.73 0.25 -0.77
N PRO A 168 -15.61 1.60 -0.85
CA PRO A 168 -14.50 2.36 -0.27
C PRO A 168 -14.17 1.94 1.17
N ILE A 169 -12.89 1.73 1.46
CA ILE A 169 -12.41 1.28 2.77
C ILE A 169 -12.65 2.33 3.85
N ARG A 170 -13.21 1.92 4.98
CA ARG A 170 -13.21 2.70 6.22
C ARG A 170 -12.15 2.18 7.16
N ILE A 171 -11.44 3.12 7.77
CA ILE A 171 -10.36 2.81 8.70
C ILE A 171 -10.72 3.34 10.08
N TYR A 172 -10.62 2.45 11.05
CA TYR A 172 -10.82 2.68 12.46
C TYR A 172 -9.50 2.45 13.18
N LEU A 173 -9.24 3.23 14.22
CA LEU A 173 -8.11 3.05 15.12
C LEU A 173 -8.68 2.76 16.50
N LYS A 174 -8.48 1.54 17.00
CA LYS A 174 -9.00 1.08 18.32
C LYS A 174 -10.50 1.37 18.49
N GLY A 175 -11.27 1.11 17.44
CA GLY A 175 -12.72 1.32 17.43
C GLY A 175 -13.19 2.72 17.09
N VAL A 176 -12.30 3.69 16.88
CA VAL A 176 -12.66 5.08 16.51
C VAL A 176 -12.48 5.29 15.02
N PHE A 177 -13.52 5.75 14.32
CA PHE A 177 -13.43 6.09 12.90
C PHE A 177 -12.39 7.18 12.65
N VAL A 178 -11.53 6.96 11.68
CA VAL A 178 -10.49 7.92 11.27
C VAL A 178 -10.87 8.54 9.94
N GLN A 179 -10.96 7.71 8.89
CA GLN A 179 -11.26 8.18 7.55
C GLN A 179 -11.89 7.08 6.69
N GLU A 180 -12.54 7.51 5.61
CA GLU A 180 -12.87 6.67 4.46
C GLU A 180 -11.93 7.01 3.31
N HIS A 181 -11.33 6.00 2.70
CA HIS A 181 -10.46 6.16 1.54
C HIS A 181 -11.14 5.61 0.29
N LYS A 182 -10.92 6.26 -0.86
CA LYS A 182 -11.61 5.96 -2.12
C LYS A 182 -11.32 4.56 -2.67
N THR A 183 -10.22 3.92 -2.25
CA THR A 183 -9.89 2.55 -2.66
C THR A 183 -10.94 1.59 -2.13
N GLU A 184 -11.52 0.78 -3.02
CA GLU A 184 -12.48 -0.23 -2.65
C GLU A 184 -11.81 -1.42 -1.97
N SER A 185 -12.51 -1.99 -0.99
CA SER A 185 -11.98 -3.01 -0.10
C SER A 185 -13.04 -4.04 0.25
N LEU A 186 -12.60 -5.28 0.52
CA LEU A 186 -13.48 -6.34 1.02
C LEU A 186 -13.91 -6.08 2.46
N PHE A 187 -13.02 -5.48 3.25
CA PHE A 187 -13.23 -5.22 4.66
C PHE A 187 -13.02 -3.75 4.98
N ASP A 188 -13.74 -3.28 6.00
CA ASP A 188 -13.28 -2.12 6.74
C ASP A 188 -12.26 -2.62 7.76
N TRP A 189 -11.38 -1.75 8.27
CA TRP A 189 -10.26 -2.19 9.08
C TRP A 189 -10.19 -1.44 10.39
N ASN A 190 -10.18 -2.18 11.50
CA ASN A 190 -9.86 -1.66 12.82
C ASN A 190 -8.41 -2.01 13.16
N LEU A 191 -7.57 -0.99 13.32
CA LEU A 191 -6.13 -1.13 13.46
C LEU A 191 -5.69 -0.71 14.87
N ASP A 192 -4.58 -1.28 15.33
CA ASP A 192 -4.08 -1.04 16.70
C ASP A 192 -3.20 0.21 16.78
N SER A 193 -2.30 0.37 15.82
CA SER A 193 -1.35 1.49 15.81
C SER A 193 -1.10 1.95 14.38
N ILE A 194 -1.47 3.20 14.09
CA ILE A 194 -1.01 3.92 12.91
C ILE A 194 -0.60 5.33 13.36
N GLU A 195 0.48 5.83 12.79
CA GLU A 195 0.87 7.22 12.98
C GLU A 195 -0.18 8.13 12.34
N ILE A 196 -0.84 8.92 13.18
CA ILE A 196 -1.87 9.88 12.78
C ILE A 196 -1.41 11.27 13.18
N ASN A 197 -1.65 12.25 12.31
CA ASN A 197 -1.46 13.64 12.69
C ASN A 197 -2.53 14.08 13.72
N ARG A 198 -2.30 15.20 14.41
CA ARG A 198 -3.24 15.75 15.42
C ARG A 198 -4.68 15.84 14.94
N ASP A 199 -4.88 16.31 13.72
CA ASP A 199 -6.20 16.53 13.15
C ASP A 199 -6.86 15.21 12.67
N ARG A 200 -6.08 14.12 12.61
CA ARG A 200 -6.45 12.78 12.12
C ARG A 200 -7.14 12.79 10.76
N ASN A 201 -6.77 13.76 9.92
CA ASN A 201 -7.36 14.00 8.61
C ASN A 201 -6.46 13.54 7.45
N VAL A 202 -5.21 13.16 7.75
CA VAL A 202 -4.27 12.60 6.79
C VAL A 202 -3.76 11.30 7.37
N LEU A 203 -4.19 10.19 6.78
CA LEU A 203 -3.69 8.87 7.11
C LEU A 203 -2.84 8.36 5.95
N SER A 204 -1.66 7.85 6.28
CA SER A 204 -0.80 7.18 5.32
C SER A 204 -1.40 5.83 4.94
N ILE A 205 -1.90 5.74 3.71
CA ILE A 205 -2.41 4.49 3.13
C ILE A 205 -1.32 3.41 3.10
N TYR A 206 -0.06 3.79 2.94
CA TYR A 206 1.06 2.87 3.01
C TYR A 206 1.18 2.24 4.40
N ASP A 207 1.08 3.04 5.47
CA ASP A 207 1.12 2.51 6.85
C ASP A 207 -0.10 1.63 7.13
N CYS A 208 -1.28 1.99 6.62
CA CYS A 208 -2.48 1.14 6.74
C CYS A 208 -2.27 -0.21 6.07
N SER A 209 -1.79 -0.21 4.82
CA SER A 209 -1.46 -1.44 4.09
C SER A 209 -0.45 -2.29 4.85
N ARG A 210 0.54 -1.66 5.49
CA ARG A 210 1.53 -2.38 6.31
C ARG A 210 0.87 -3.07 7.52
N GLU A 211 0.05 -2.34 8.29
CA GLU A 211 -0.63 -2.91 9.47
C GLU A 211 -1.61 -4.02 9.10
N VAL A 212 -2.33 -3.90 7.98
CA VAL A 212 -3.19 -4.96 7.46
C VAL A 212 -2.39 -6.23 7.14
N ILE A 213 -1.23 -6.08 6.49
CA ILE A 213 -0.37 -7.22 6.17
C ILE A 213 0.21 -7.86 7.44
N TYR A 214 0.60 -7.08 8.45
CA TYR A 214 1.01 -7.63 9.74
C TYR A 214 -0.10 -8.43 10.41
N TRP A 215 -1.31 -7.87 10.45
CA TRP A 215 -2.46 -8.57 11.01
C TRP A 215 -2.74 -9.89 10.28
N LEU A 216 -2.74 -9.87 8.94
CA LEU A 216 -2.95 -11.07 8.12
C LEU A 216 -1.87 -12.15 8.37
N ASN A 217 -0.62 -11.75 8.55
CA ASN A 217 0.47 -12.68 8.83
C ASN A 217 0.27 -13.47 10.14
N GLU A 218 -0.31 -12.83 11.14
CA GLU A 218 -0.50 -13.42 12.47
C GLU A 218 -1.84 -14.15 12.61
N HIS A 219 -2.90 -13.62 12.00
CA HIS A 219 -4.28 -13.99 12.32
C HIS A 219 -5.05 -14.62 11.17
N ALA A 220 -4.59 -14.51 9.92
CA ALA A 220 -5.34 -15.06 8.80
C ALA A 220 -5.52 -16.58 8.94
N ASP A 221 -6.69 -17.05 8.52
CA ASP A 221 -7.03 -18.46 8.35
C ASP A 221 -7.18 -18.81 6.86
N LEU A 222 -7.34 -20.10 6.56
CA LEU A 222 -7.45 -20.58 5.18
C LEU A 222 -8.70 -20.04 4.46
N ALA A 223 -9.79 -19.81 5.21
CA ALA A 223 -11.03 -19.30 4.64
C ALA A 223 -10.88 -17.83 4.19
N LEU A 224 -10.20 -17.01 4.98
CA LEU A 224 -9.87 -15.63 4.64
C LEU A 224 -8.93 -15.58 3.43
N VAL A 225 -7.89 -16.41 3.40
CA VAL A 225 -6.98 -16.49 2.25
C VAL A 225 -7.72 -16.86 0.96
N LYS A 226 -8.62 -17.85 1.01
CA LYS A 226 -9.48 -18.20 -0.15
C LYS A 226 -10.41 -17.07 -0.58
N THR A 227 -10.82 -16.22 0.35
CA THR A 227 -11.60 -15.02 0.05
C THR A 227 -10.75 -13.98 -0.68
N LEU A 228 -9.53 -13.74 -0.19
CA LEU A 228 -8.57 -12.83 -0.83
C LEU A 228 -8.18 -13.31 -2.25
N LEU A 229 -8.02 -14.61 -2.47
CA LEU A 229 -7.73 -15.16 -3.80
C LEU A 229 -8.80 -14.85 -4.86
N LYS A 230 -10.03 -14.53 -4.45
CA LYS A 230 -11.14 -14.18 -5.34
C LYS A 230 -11.37 -12.68 -5.44
N ALA A 231 -10.60 -11.88 -4.71
CA ALA A 231 -10.74 -10.44 -4.68
C ALA A 231 -10.25 -9.80 -5.99
N PRO A 232 -10.84 -8.67 -6.43
CA PRO A 232 -10.36 -7.94 -7.59
C PRO A 232 -8.92 -7.42 -7.41
N ALA A 233 -8.19 -7.24 -8.51
CA ALA A 233 -6.86 -6.61 -8.53
C ALA A 233 -6.83 -5.22 -7.86
N SER A 234 -7.93 -4.48 -7.97
CA SER A 234 -8.12 -3.13 -7.42
C SER A 234 -8.39 -3.12 -5.91
N CYS A 235 -8.64 -4.29 -5.31
CA CYS A 235 -8.96 -4.41 -3.89
C CYS A 235 -7.79 -3.97 -3.03
N PHE A 236 -8.08 -3.17 -2.00
CA PHE A 236 -7.10 -2.63 -1.07
C PHE A 236 -6.13 -3.70 -0.55
N GLU A 237 -6.65 -4.83 -0.06
CA GLU A 237 -5.84 -5.92 0.48
C GLU A 237 -4.91 -6.53 -0.58
N ILE A 238 -5.36 -6.63 -1.83
CA ILE A 238 -4.56 -7.18 -2.94
C ILE A 238 -3.46 -6.21 -3.34
N GLN A 239 -3.76 -4.91 -3.38
CA GLN A 239 -2.78 -3.87 -3.62
C GLN A 239 -1.73 -3.81 -2.51
N ALA A 240 -2.14 -4.01 -1.25
CA ALA A 240 -1.24 -4.02 -0.09
C ALA A 240 -0.14 -5.08 -0.21
N PHE A 241 -0.43 -6.26 -0.77
CA PHE A 241 0.58 -7.28 -1.06
C PHE A 241 1.58 -6.87 -2.16
N GLY A 242 1.14 -6.08 -3.14
CA GLY A 242 1.97 -5.60 -4.23
C GLY A 242 2.95 -4.49 -3.83
N SER A 243 2.55 -3.65 -2.87
CA SER A 243 3.36 -2.52 -2.39
C SER A 243 4.35 -2.89 -1.28
N ASN A 244 4.13 -4.01 -0.58
CA ASN A 244 4.87 -4.35 0.63
C ASN A 244 5.64 -5.67 0.48
N SER A 245 6.97 -5.58 0.45
CA SER A 245 7.92 -6.70 0.41
C SER A 245 7.89 -7.60 1.66
N TYR A 246 7.05 -7.27 2.65
CA TYR A 246 7.04 -7.83 4.01
C TYR A 246 6.27 -9.15 4.16
N CYS A 247 5.82 -9.76 3.06
CA CYS A 247 5.31 -11.14 3.09
C CYS A 247 6.47 -12.15 3.16
N SER A 248 7.39 -11.95 4.11
CA SER A 248 8.49 -12.86 4.44
C SER A 248 8.07 -13.94 5.44
N ASN A 249 6.88 -13.85 6.03
CA ASN A 249 6.35 -14.88 6.91
C ASN A 249 5.96 -16.13 6.11
N SER A 250 6.63 -17.25 6.42
CA SER A 250 6.41 -18.53 5.76
C SER A 250 4.99 -19.07 5.96
N ARG A 251 4.29 -18.72 7.06
CA ARG A 251 2.94 -19.20 7.34
C ARG A 251 1.93 -18.67 6.32
N LEU A 252 1.74 -17.35 6.23
CA LEU A 252 0.73 -16.78 5.35
C LEU A 252 0.97 -17.18 3.89
N ARG A 253 2.24 -17.20 3.48
CA ARG A 253 2.64 -17.71 2.18
C ARG A 253 2.26 -19.17 1.95
N THR A 254 2.58 -20.05 2.89
CA THR A 254 2.20 -21.47 2.82
C THR A 254 0.69 -21.61 2.68
N MET A 255 -0.08 -20.82 3.43
CA MET A 255 -1.54 -20.81 3.34
C MET A 255 -2.04 -20.34 1.97
N PHE A 256 -1.43 -19.33 1.36
CA PHE A 256 -1.74 -18.95 -0.03
C PHE A 256 -1.41 -20.07 -1.01
N ILE A 257 -0.25 -20.72 -0.88
CA ILE A 257 0.15 -21.84 -1.74
C ILE A 257 -0.84 -23.00 -1.61
N ASP A 258 -1.19 -23.38 -0.38
CA ASP A 258 -2.14 -24.45 -0.09
C ASP A 258 -3.53 -24.10 -0.62
N ALA A 259 -4.01 -22.88 -0.40
CA ALA A 259 -5.29 -22.42 -0.92
C ALA A 259 -5.35 -22.46 -2.46
N VAL A 260 -4.27 -22.03 -3.14
CA VAL A 260 -4.18 -22.10 -4.61
C VAL A 260 -4.20 -23.56 -5.07
N LYS A 261 -3.45 -24.45 -4.41
CA LYS A 261 -3.43 -25.89 -4.73
C LYS A 261 -4.78 -26.57 -4.46
N GLU A 262 -5.50 -26.16 -3.42
CA GLU A 262 -6.85 -26.67 -3.14
C GLU A 262 -7.87 -26.22 -4.19
N ILE A 263 -7.75 -25.00 -4.72
CA ILE A 263 -8.68 -24.46 -5.73
C ILE A 263 -8.37 -25.01 -7.12
N HIS A 264 -7.09 -25.12 -7.49
CA HIS A 264 -6.67 -25.42 -8.87
C HIS A 264 -6.03 -26.80 -9.06
N GLY A 265 -5.85 -27.57 -7.98
CA GLY A 265 -5.12 -28.83 -7.96
C GLY A 265 -3.61 -28.66 -7.72
N THR A 266 -2.90 -29.79 -7.57
CA THR A 266 -1.47 -29.80 -7.24
C THR A 266 -0.55 -29.70 -8.45
N ASN A 267 -1.03 -30.05 -9.65
CA ASN A 267 -0.24 -30.03 -10.88
C ASN A 267 -0.33 -28.68 -11.62
N ILE A 268 -0.03 -27.60 -10.90
CA ILE A 268 -0.20 -26.21 -11.35
C ILE A 268 1.13 -25.54 -11.64
N VAL A 269 1.10 -24.49 -12.47
CA VAL A 269 2.14 -23.46 -12.56
C VAL A 269 1.53 -22.08 -12.69
N LEU A 270 2.27 -21.07 -12.25
CA LEU A 270 1.84 -19.68 -12.38
C LEU A 270 2.03 -19.18 -13.81
N ALA A 271 1.00 -18.55 -14.35
CA ALA A 271 1.05 -17.87 -15.63
C ALA A 271 2.08 -16.75 -15.61
N THR A 272 2.73 -16.55 -16.75
CA THR A 272 3.56 -15.36 -16.99
C THR A 272 3.01 -14.55 -18.15
N ASP A 273 3.59 -13.38 -18.38
CA ASP A 273 3.37 -12.55 -19.57
C ASP A 273 3.72 -13.28 -20.88
N ASP A 274 4.62 -14.26 -20.82
CA ASP A 274 4.96 -15.10 -21.97
C ASP A 274 3.85 -16.11 -22.30
N SER A 275 3.06 -15.78 -23.33
CA SER A 275 1.99 -16.64 -23.84
C SER A 275 2.49 -17.99 -24.38
N THR A 276 3.73 -18.06 -24.85
CA THR A 276 4.35 -19.29 -25.38
C THR A 276 4.71 -20.23 -24.25
N ALA A 277 5.34 -19.71 -23.19
CA ALA A 277 5.63 -20.46 -21.97
C ALA A 277 4.35 -21.09 -21.37
N ASN A 278 3.27 -20.30 -21.30
CA ASN A 278 1.96 -20.76 -20.82
C ASN A 278 1.38 -21.89 -21.68
N LYS A 279 1.47 -21.78 -23.01
CA LYS A 279 1.00 -22.83 -23.94
C LYS A 279 1.81 -24.11 -23.80
N ILE A 280 3.15 -24.02 -23.70
CA ILE A 280 4.02 -25.19 -23.53
C ILE A 280 3.73 -25.88 -22.19
N ALA A 281 3.57 -25.12 -21.10
CA ALA A 281 3.20 -25.68 -19.80
C ALA A 281 1.87 -26.45 -19.87
N SER A 282 0.87 -25.87 -20.52
CA SER A 282 -0.43 -26.50 -20.73
C SER A 282 -0.32 -27.78 -21.57
N ALA A 283 0.45 -27.76 -22.66
CA ALA A 283 0.71 -28.92 -23.50
C ALA A 283 1.46 -30.05 -22.75
N LYS A 284 2.26 -29.70 -21.73
CA LYS A 284 2.91 -30.64 -20.80
C LYS A 284 1.98 -31.11 -19.66
N GLY A 285 0.68 -30.84 -19.75
CA GLY A 285 -0.33 -31.30 -18.81
C GLY A 285 -0.40 -30.51 -17.49
N LYS A 286 0.24 -29.33 -17.42
CA LYS A 286 0.14 -28.44 -16.25
C LYS A 286 -1.09 -27.55 -16.34
N THR A 287 -1.74 -27.30 -15.22
CA THR A 287 -2.77 -26.27 -15.10
C THR A 287 -2.10 -24.90 -14.94
N VAL A 288 -2.30 -24.00 -15.90
CA VAL A 288 -1.76 -22.63 -15.83
C VAL A 288 -2.71 -21.75 -15.04
N VAL A 289 -2.26 -21.26 -13.90
CA VAL A 289 -3.05 -20.43 -12.97
C VAL A 289 -2.64 -18.97 -13.11
N VAL A 290 -3.61 -18.10 -13.39
CA VAL A 290 -3.43 -16.65 -13.38
C VAL A 290 -3.78 -16.13 -11.99
N LEU A 291 -2.86 -15.42 -11.36
CA LEU A 291 -3.06 -14.78 -10.06
C LEU A 291 -2.81 -13.28 -10.19
N GLU A 292 -3.48 -12.51 -9.35
CA GLU A 292 -3.23 -11.07 -9.25
C GLU A 292 -1.79 -10.80 -8.82
N ARG A 293 -1.20 -9.72 -9.34
CA ARG A 293 0.23 -9.40 -9.16
C ARG A 293 0.64 -9.38 -7.68
N GLY A 294 -0.21 -8.82 -6.81
CA GLY A 294 0.01 -8.78 -5.37
C GLY A 294 0.05 -10.18 -4.74
N ILE A 295 -0.83 -11.10 -5.15
CA ILE A 295 -0.78 -12.48 -4.65
C ILE A 295 0.42 -13.23 -5.25
N MET A 296 0.72 -13.00 -6.53
CA MET A 296 1.85 -13.62 -7.21
C MET A 296 3.19 -13.31 -6.53
N SER A 297 3.38 -12.09 -6.01
CA SER A 297 4.58 -11.73 -5.25
C SER A 297 4.72 -12.51 -3.93
N VAL A 298 3.60 -12.93 -3.33
CA VAL A 298 3.57 -13.75 -2.12
C VAL A 298 3.95 -15.20 -2.44
N VAL A 299 3.32 -15.82 -3.44
CA VAL A 299 3.46 -17.28 -3.70
C VAL A 299 4.68 -17.66 -4.54
N ASN A 300 5.25 -16.73 -5.32
CA ASN A 300 6.42 -16.94 -6.18
C ASN A 300 7.68 -16.26 -5.62
N TYR A 301 7.80 -16.21 -4.30
CA TYR A 301 8.97 -15.60 -3.68
C TYR A 301 10.22 -16.47 -3.89
N SER A 302 11.29 -15.86 -4.42
CA SER A 302 12.40 -16.58 -5.05
C SER A 302 13.16 -17.54 -4.14
N THR A 303 13.24 -17.26 -2.83
CA THR A 303 14.01 -18.02 -1.84
C THR A 303 13.25 -19.17 -1.20
N ASP A 304 12.00 -19.40 -1.58
CA ASP A 304 11.17 -20.45 -0.98
C ASP A 304 11.31 -21.78 -1.73
N VAL A 305 11.52 -22.86 -0.98
CA VAL A 305 11.58 -24.22 -1.53
C VAL A 305 10.20 -24.73 -1.94
N ASN A 306 9.13 -24.19 -1.36
CA ASN A 306 7.75 -24.63 -1.62
C ASN A 306 6.99 -23.72 -2.61
N LYS A 307 7.68 -22.76 -3.25
CA LYS A 307 7.06 -21.83 -4.21
C LYS A 307 6.33 -22.57 -5.33
N ILE A 308 5.30 -21.94 -5.88
CA ILE A 308 4.68 -22.43 -7.10
C ILE A 308 5.54 -21.96 -8.27
N GLU A 309 6.03 -22.91 -9.06
CA GLU A 309 6.86 -22.60 -10.23
C GLU A 309 6.07 -21.82 -11.29
N THR A 310 6.77 -21.01 -12.07
CA THR A 310 6.18 -20.26 -13.18
C THR A 310 6.27 -21.06 -14.47
N SER A 311 5.40 -20.75 -15.43
CA SER A 311 5.44 -21.37 -16.77
C SER A 311 6.77 -21.14 -17.53
N LYS A 312 7.52 -20.08 -17.20
CA LYS A 312 8.83 -19.78 -17.79
C LYS A 312 9.84 -20.92 -17.66
N GLN A 313 9.74 -21.76 -16.64
CA GLN A 313 10.64 -22.91 -16.48
C GLN A 313 10.54 -23.96 -17.61
N PHE A 314 9.43 -23.95 -18.37
CA PHE A 314 9.23 -24.90 -19.46
C PHE A 314 9.82 -24.41 -20.78
N LEU A 315 10.27 -23.16 -20.84
CA LEU A 315 11.08 -22.67 -21.94
C LEU A 315 12.44 -23.39 -21.87
N LYS A 316 12.87 -23.98 -22.98
CA LYS A 316 14.21 -24.56 -23.06
C LYS A 316 15.22 -23.42 -23.01
N HIS A 317 16.18 -23.51 -22.09
CA HIS A 317 17.31 -22.60 -22.04
C HIS A 317 18.34 -22.91 -23.14
N PRO A 318 19.22 -21.98 -23.50
CA PRO A 318 20.16 -22.16 -24.60
C PRO A 318 21.18 -23.27 -24.41
N SER A 319 21.54 -23.54 -23.16
CA SER A 319 22.38 -24.67 -22.79
C SER A 319 21.75 -26.04 -23.10
N SER A 320 20.44 -26.08 -23.36
CA SER A 320 19.67 -27.29 -23.66
C SER A 320 19.19 -27.39 -25.11
N PHE A 321 19.60 -26.46 -25.98
CA PHE A 321 19.30 -26.54 -27.41
C PHE A 321 20.20 -27.53 -28.14
N ASP A 322 19.59 -28.31 -29.05
CA ASP A 322 20.33 -29.11 -30.01
C ASP A 322 21.05 -28.15 -30.98
N LYS A 323 22.39 -28.15 -30.90
CA LYS A 323 23.24 -27.33 -31.76
C LYS A 323 23.15 -27.83 -33.19
N VAL A 324 23.00 -26.91 -34.13
CA VAL A 324 23.18 -27.22 -35.55
C VAL A 324 24.65 -27.04 -35.91
N GLU A 325 25.23 -27.96 -36.69
CA GLU A 325 26.58 -27.77 -37.23
C GLU A 325 26.63 -26.51 -38.10
N VAL A 326 27.67 -25.71 -37.88
CA VAL A 326 27.75 -24.29 -38.30
C VAL A 326 27.99 -24.12 -39.80
N ASP A 327 28.40 -25.19 -40.50
CA ASP A 327 28.86 -25.12 -41.89
C ASP A 327 27.82 -24.58 -42.88
N GLU A 328 26.52 -24.86 -42.67
CA GLU A 328 25.45 -24.34 -43.54
C GLU A 328 25.24 -22.82 -43.38
N TYR A 329 25.64 -22.27 -42.22
CA TYR A 329 25.38 -20.88 -41.83
C TYR A 329 26.62 -19.99 -41.87
N ALA A 330 27.80 -20.54 -42.17
CA ALA A 330 29.06 -19.82 -42.31
C ALA A 330 28.97 -18.61 -43.26
N LYS A 331 28.10 -18.68 -44.28
CA LYS A 331 27.83 -17.57 -45.22
C LYS A 331 27.31 -16.28 -44.55
N TYR A 332 26.74 -16.37 -43.35
CA TYR A 332 26.21 -15.22 -42.60
C TYR A 332 27.22 -14.66 -41.58
N GLU A 333 28.33 -15.36 -41.35
CA GLU A 333 29.34 -14.98 -40.35
C GLU A 333 29.91 -13.58 -40.62
N ILE A 334 30.16 -13.25 -41.89
CA ILE A 334 30.63 -11.93 -42.31
C ILE A 334 29.64 -10.84 -41.93
N GLU A 335 28.33 -11.07 -42.11
CA GLU A 335 27.29 -10.10 -41.75
C GLU A 335 27.30 -9.81 -40.25
N PHE A 336 27.35 -10.86 -39.44
CA PHE A 336 27.34 -10.73 -37.99
C PHE A 336 28.63 -10.12 -37.43
N ASN A 337 29.79 -10.57 -37.91
CA ASN A 337 31.09 -10.00 -37.53
C ASN A 337 31.19 -8.51 -37.89
N THR A 338 30.66 -8.11 -39.04
CA THR A 338 30.62 -6.70 -39.43
C THR A 338 29.78 -5.86 -38.47
N ILE A 339 28.63 -6.38 -38.02
CA ILE A 339 27.77 -5.69 -37.05
C ILE A 339 28.48 -5.61 -35.69
N MET A 340 29.04 -6.71 -35.20
CA MET A 340 29.79 -6.76 -33.95
C MET A 340 30.98 -5.79 -33.93
N GLU A 341 31.70 -5.66 -35.05
CA GLU A 341 32.78 -4.68 -35.22
C GLU A 341 32.26 -3.23 -35.15
N ILE A 342 31.14 -2.93 -35.81
CA ILE A 342 30.54 -1.58 -35.78
C ILE A 342 30.04 -1.22 -34.38
N LEU A 343 29.49 -2.20 -33.66
CA LEU A 343 28.92 -2.01 -32.33
C LEU A 343 29.96 -2.11 -31.20
N GLU A 344 31.17 -2.58 -31.51
CA GLU A 344 32.26 -2.85 -30.57
C GLU A 344 31.82 -3.82 -29.47
N ILE A 345 31.22 -4.94 -29.87
CA ILE A 345 30.73 -6.00 -28.97
C ILE A 345 31.26 -7.33 -29.45
N GLY A 346 31.94 -8.07 -28.57
CA GLY A 346 32.34 -9.45 -28.83
C GLY A 346 31.29 -10.42 -28.33
N ALA A 347 30.80 -11.29 -29.21
CA ALA A 347 29.92 -12.39 -28.85
C ALA A 347 30.17 -13.62 -29.75
N ASP A 348 30.05 -14.81 -29.17
CA ASP A 348 29.99 -16.05 -29.93
C ASP A 348 28.60 -16.22 -30.51
N ILE A 349 28.49 -16.78 -31.71
CA ILE A 349 27.21 -17.02 -32.37
C ILE A 349 26.94 -18.52 -32.42
N LYS A 350 25.77 -18.92 -31.96
CA LYS A 350 25.31 -20.31 -32.03
C LYS A 350 23.92 -20.38 -32.62
N ILE A 351 23.65 -21.47 -33.32
CA ILE A 351 22.38 -21.70 -34.00
C ILE A 351 21.72 -22.93 -33.41
N PHE A 352 20.43 -22.81 -33.14
CA PHE A 352 19.62 -23.91 -32.61
C PHE A 352 18.47 -24.28 -33.56
N LEU A 353 18.08 -25.55 -33.53
CA LEU A 353 16.97 -26.07 -34.32
C LEU A 353 15.65 -25.41 -33.92
N ASP A 354 14.85 -25.05 -34.93
CA ASP A 354 13.49 -24.54 -34.72
C ASP A 354 12.59 -25.66 -34.19
N TYR A 355 11.74 -25.33 -33.22
CA TYR A 355 10.69 -26.22 -32.72
C TYR A 355 9.49 -25.39 -32.28
N GLU A 356 8.34 -26.04 -32.07
CA GLU A 356 7.11 -25.35 -31.72
C GLU A 356 7.25 -24.57 -30.41
N GLY A 357 7.06 -23.25 -30.47
CA GLY A 357 7.21 -22.35 -29.32
C GLY A 357 8.64 -21.94 -28.99
N ALA A 358 9.61 -22.19 -29.87
CA ALA A 358 10.97 -21.71 -29.69
C ALA A 358 11.05 -20.17 -29.82
N ALA A 359 11.89 -19.54 -28.97
CA ALA A 359 12.26 -18.14 -29.14
C ALA A 359 12.99 -17.93 -30.49
N LEU A 360 13.04 -16.68 -30.96
CA LEU A 360 13.80 -16.34 -32.18
C LEU A 360 15.30 -16.15 -31.89
N GLY A 361 15.65 -15.65 -30.71
CA GLY A 361 17.01 -15.51 -30.24
C GLY A 361 17.07 -15.49 -28.71
N GLU A 362 18.27 -15.69 -28.17
CA GLU A 362 18.56 -15.51 -26.75
C GLU A 362 20.06 -15.23 -26.53
N ALA A 363 20.37 -14.23 -25.70
CA ALA A 363 21.74 -13.91 -25.31
C ALA A 363 22.09 -14.47 -23.92
N THR A 364 23.15 -15.27 -23.82
CA THR A 364 23.65 -15.79 -22.54
C THR A 364 25.18 -15.80 -22.48
N LYS A 365 25.76 -15.16 -21.46
CA LYS A 365 27.20 -15.20 -21.14
C LYS A 365 28.13 -14.95 -22.34
N GLY A 366 27.85 -13.90 -23.12
CA GLY A 366 28.66 -13.56 -24.30
C GLY A 366 28.40 -14.44 -25.52
N VAL A 367 27.34 -15.25 -25.51
CA VAL A 367 26.89 -16.06 -26.65
C VAL A 367 25.52 -15.58 -27.09
N VAL A 368 25.35 -15.30 -28.38
CA VAL A 368 24.06 -15.05 -29.02
C VAL A 368 23.59 -16.34 -29.70
N TRP A 369 22.44 -16.84 -29.26
CA TRP A 369 21.76 -17.98 -29.86
C TRP A 369 20.70 -17.50 -30.82
N LEU A 370 20.70 -18.00 -32.05
CA LEU A 370 19.72 -17.66 -33.09
C LEU A 370 18.98 -18.91 -33.57
N ASN A 371 17.66 -18.79 -33.72
CA ASN A 371 16.83 -19.88 -34.21
C ASN A 371 17.10 -20.11 -35.71
N SER A 372 17.30 -21.37 -36.11
CA SER A 372 17.49 -21.80 -37.51
C SER A 372 16.41 -21.25 -38.47
N LYS A 373 15.18 -20.97 -38.01
CA LYS A 373 14.11 -20.35 -38.79
C LYS A 373 14.47 -18.97 -39.33
N LEU A 374 15.32 -18.20 -38.64
CA LEU A 374 15.80 -16.88 -39.08
C LEU A 374 16.70 -16.94 -40.33
N PHE A 375 17.15 -18.14 -40.70
CA PHE A 375 18.02 -18.35 -41.84
C PHE A 375 17.26 -18.80 -43.09
N LYS A 376 15.92 -18.89 -43.03
CA LYS A 376 15.07 -19.14 -44.20
C LYS A 376 15.12 -17.94 -45.18
N PRO A 377 14.94 -18.17 -46.51
CA PRO A 377 14.88 -17.09 -47.49
C PRO A 377 13.86 -16.02 -47.11
N GLY A 378 14.23 -14.73 -47.27
CA GLY A 378 13.36 -13.58 -46.95
C GLY A 378 13.42 -13.10 -45.50
N MET A 379 14.10 -13.81 -44.59
CA MET A 379 14.14 -13.47 -43.16
C MET A 379 15.27 -12.49 -42.77
N THR A 380 16.00 -11.90 -43.72
CA THR A 380 17.19 -11.08 -43.43
C THR A 380 16.93 -9.96 -42.43
N GLN A 381 15.85 -9.19 -42.60
CA GLN A 381 15.53 -8.10 -41.67
C GLN A 381 15.26 -8.62 -40.26
N GLN A 382 14.48 -9.68 -40.12
CA GLN A 382 14.15 -10.27 -38.83
C GLN A 382 15.38 -10.91 -38.17
N ARG A 383 16.23 -11.58 -38.95
CA ARG A 383 17.52 -12.14 -38.48
C ARG A 383 18.41 -11.07 -37.90
N LEU A 384 18.63 -9.97 -38.63
CA LEU A 384 19.50 -8.89 -38.17
C LEU A 384 18.90 -8.13 -36.99
N ALA A 385 17.58 -7.90 -37.00
CA ALA A 385 16.88 -7.27 -35.88
C ALA A 385 17.00 -8.10 -34.61
N THR A 386 16.71 -9.41 -34.67
CA THR A 386 16.89 -10.32 -33.54
C THR A 386 18.35 -10.36 -33.08
N PHE A 387 19.31 -10.45 -34.00
CA PHE A 387 20.73 -10.43 -33.62
C PHE A 387 21.15 -9.15 -32.87
N ILE A 388 20.72 -7.98 -33.35
CA ILE A 388 21.02 -6.69 -32.70
C ILE A 388 20.33 -6.59 -31.33
N HIS A 389 19.09 -7.09 -31.21
CA HIS A 389 18.35 -7.19 -29.94
C HIS A 389 19.13 -8.03 -28.92
N GLU A 390 19.61 -9.22 -29.33
CA GLU A 390 20.41 -10.07 -28.44
C GLU A 390 21.76 -9.46 -28.06
N LEU A 391 22.42 -8.72 -28.95
CA LEU A 391 23.65 -7.99 -28.60
C LEU A 391 23.40 -6.90 -27.56
N ALA A 392 22.20 -6.31 -27.50
CA ALA A 392 21.86 -5.29 -26.51
C ALA A 392 21.79 -5.91 -25.11
N HIS A 393 21.24 -7.11 -24.99
CA HIS A 393 21.25 -7.89 -23.74
C HIS A 393 22.66 -8.21 -23.25
N ILE A 394 23.63 -8.45 -24.13
CA ILE A 394 25.04 -8.69 -23.73
C ILE A 394 25.67 -7.42 -23.15
N LYS A 395 25.34 -6.25 -23.70
CA LYS A 395 25.97 -5.00 -23.31
C LYS A 395 25.37 -4.44 -22.01
N ARG A 396 24.03 -4.35 -21.90
CA ARG A 396 23.32 -3.79 -20.72
C ARG A 396 21.87 -4.30 -20.61
N GLY A 397 21.59 -5.00 -19.52
CA GLY A 397 20.24 -5.15 -18.94
C GLY A 397 19.25 -6.12 -19.63
N GLY A 398 18.18 -6.40 -18.90
CA GLY A 398 17.02 -7.15 -19.40
C GLY A 398 16.05 -6.27 -20.19
N ASP A 399 15.11 -6.90 -20.88
CA ASP A 399 14.08 -6.20 -21.68
C ASP A 399 13.32 -5.14 -20.87
N GLY A 400 13.03 -4.01 -21.50
CA GLY A 400 12.22 -2.92 -20.93
C GLY A 400 12.93 -2.08 -19.86
N THR A 401 14.24 -2.23 -19.69
CA THR A 401 15.05 -1.32 -18.86
C THR A 401 15.52 -0.12 -19.66
N LEU A 402 15.64 1.06 -19.02
CA LEU A 402 16.15 2.27 -19.67
C LEU A 402 17.54 2.04 -20.30
N GLU A 403 18.38 1.26 -19.62
CA GLU A 403 19.73 0.91 -20.11
C GLU A 403 19.71 0.04 -21.38
N PHE A 404 18.68 -0.79 -21.53
CA PHE A 404 18.47 -1.61 -22.72
C PHE A 404 18.01 -0.76 -23.90
N GLU A 405 17.05 0.15 -23.69
CA GLU A 405 16.58 1.10 -24.72
C GLU A 405 17.72 2.02 -25.19
N ASP A 406 18.48 2.59 -24.25
CA ASP A 406 19.67 3.42 -24.55
C ASP A 406 20.69 2.64 -25.41
N SER A 407 20.82 1.34 -25.18
CA SER A 407 21.74 0.48 -25.93
C SER A 407 21.27 0.29 -27.38
N LEU A 408 19.97 0.05 -27.60
CA LEU A 408 19.39 -0.07 -28.94
C LEU A 408 19.51 1.24 -29.72
N ASP A 409 19.24 2.39 -29.09
CA ASP A 409 19.39 3.71 -29.71
C ASP A 409 20.85 3.98 -30.10
N SER A 410 21.78 3.66 -29.20
CA SER A 410 23.21 3.77 -29.46
C SER A 410 23.63 2.90 -30.66
N PHE A 411 23.11 1.67 -30.76
CA PHE A 411 23.43 0.75 -31.85
C PHE A 411 22.91 1.27 -33.19
N CYS A 412 21.64 1.71 -33.22
CA CYS A 412 21.04 2.33 -34.39
C CYS A 412 21.86 3.54 -34.86
N GLY A 413 22.30 4.41 -33.93
CA GLY A 413 23.15 5.55 -34.23
C GLY A 413 24.49 5.16 -34.86
N ARG A 414 25.19 4.16 -34.30
CA ARG A 414 26.48 3.68 -34.83
C ARG A 414 26.35 3.08 -36.23
N LEU A 415 25.32 2.25 -36.44
CA LEU A 415 25.03 1.66 -37.75
C LEU A 415 24.71 2.74 -38.79
N ALA A 416 23.87 3.72 -38.44
CA ALA A 416 23.54 4.84 -39.32
C ALA A 416 24.79 5.66 -39.71
N VAL A 417 25.67 5.97 -38.74
CA VAL A 417 26.93 6.69 -39.01
C VAL A 417 27.83 5.90 -39.97
N LYS A 418 27.95 4.58 -39.81
CA LYS A 418 28.75 3.74 -40.73
C LYS A 418 28.17 3.76 -42.15
N ILE A 419 26.85 3.65 -42.28
CA ILE A 419 26.14 3.73 -43.58
C ILE A 419 26.38 5.09 -44.25
N LEU A 420 26.25 6.20 -43.51
CA LEU A 420 26.48 7.54 -44.04
C LEU A 420 27.94 7.75 -44.50
N LYS A 421 28.92 7.28 -43.72
CA LYS A 421 30.35 7.34 -44.08
C LYS A 421 30.66 6.52 -45.34
N SER A 422 30.11 5.32 -45.46
CA SER A 422 30.31 4.47 -46.64
C SER A 422 29.69 5.08 -47.91
N THR A 423 28.52 5.70 -47.78
CA THR A 423 27.81 6.37 -48.88
C THR A 423 28.57 7.62 -49.36
N ARG A 424 29.13 8.41 -48.44
CA ARG A 424 29.99 9.56 -48.78
C ARG A 424 31.26 9.13 -49.52
N ARG A 425 31.94 8.07 -49.08
CA ARG A 425 33.11 7.51 -49.78
C ARG A 425 32.77 7.02 -51.19
N ARG A 426 31.66 6.30 -51.38
CA ARG A 426 31.19 5.85 -52.71
C ARG A 426 30.86 7.02 -53.65
N LYS A 427 30.32 8.13 -53.12
CA LYS A 427 30.07 9.36 -53.90
C LYS A 427 31.34 10.14 -54.26
N GLN A 428 32.40 10.06 -53.46
CA GLN A 428 33.70 10.66 -53.78
C GLN A 428 34.46 9.85 -54.85
N VAL A 429 34.44 8.52 -54.77
CA VAL A 429 35.08 7.63 -55.76
C VAL A 429 34.39 7.65 -57.14
N LYS A 430 33.10 7.99 -57.20
CA LYS A 430 32.37 8.20 -58.48
C LYS A 430 32.56 9.61 -59.09
N LYS A 431 33.22 10.53 -58.37
CA LYS A 431 33.51 11.90 -58.83
C LYS A 431 34.97 12.13 -59.21
N SER A 432 35.86 11.19 -58.88
CA SER A 432 37.19 11.00 -59.47
C SER A 432 37.09 10.04 -60.65
#